data_AF-A0A7X9FEL2-F1
#
_entry.id   AF-A0A7X9FEL2-F1
#
_cell.length_a   1.000
_cell.length_b   1.000
_cell.length_c   1.000
_cell.angle_alpha   90.00
_cell.angle_beta   90.00
_cell.angle_gamma   90.00
#
_symmetry.space_group_name_H-M   'P 1'
#
loop_
_entity.id
_entity.type
_entity.pdbx_description
1 polymer ?
#
loop_
_entity_poly.entity_id
_entity_poly.type
_entity_poly.pdbx_seq_one_letter_code
_entity_poly.pdbx_strand_id
1 'polypeptide(L)'
;MSKRALVVSLLGTLIACSLAAPMVLAASQQPQAAAQRATFPARLAPVYGFGGLEQPLLSPPKSGSGIAAGSVSSQAVGIQVGATAYDYQHNCSMGHQAEHRGTDFLHFGWMNQQDFIDGGDRSVATQSYDLVNCETVFMNPKLVTADYGGYMCMDAAQNGCAVPSAHEGADSDSQRPRAYFDFCVGAPLGTFQSDYPTDIYGWYTNHGTGPGNQNLWPIIEWQIGTQTILHMITCEGSPGLGDPQTISYYRRVGDYGAGSGTWSAQKLVDTVMMINPVLAASQTTDKVAIVWNAPVDYHRDQGIAVEFNNQYENDIWYAVSTDQGASFMAVSGSLGHAVDLGAIPGANITTYDPLSPYKAYCDIAAMITGDDNLHIVWGCRRWTDTTSLYRRQGAIFHWSEDVPNIRPVVKAEWDTGGTCVGHAWGMDAAKMSIAECDSRLYVLYTQFGNAEAPCYDYSANKKVMNGELYLTVSGDHGLNWDRPQNLTNSPTPLCADGDCESDYWASMARYGRTETNGCEGIAVGTKILDILYINDKSAGGCI
;
A
#
# COMPACT_ATOMS: atom_id res chain seq x y z
N MET A 1 -23.28 -27.41 -60.63
CA MET A 1 -22.69 -27.91 -61.91
C MET A 1 -21.51 -27.01 -62.26
N SER A 2 -20.37 -27.42 -62.83
CA SER A 2 -19.67 -28.72 -63.08
C SER A 2 -18.26 -28.36 -63.65
N LYS A 3 -17.15 -29.11 -63.60
CA LYS A 3 -16.76 -30.53 -63.34
C LYS A 3 -15.47 -30.49 -62.46
N ARG A 4 -14.65 -31.53 -62.17
CA ARG A 4 -14.55 -33.01 -62.40
C ARG A 4 -13.62 -33.59 -61.29
N ALA A 5 -13.21 -34.87 -61.38
CA ALA A 5 -12.13 -35.46 -60.55
C ALA A 5 -11.24 -36.43 -61.35
N LEU A 6 -9.94 -36.48 -61.02
CA LEU A 6 -8.87 -37.50 -61.24
C LEU A 6 -7.56 -36.83 -60.71
N VAL A 7 -6.72 -37.33 -59.79
CA VAL A 7 -6.23 -38.66 -59.36
C VAL A 7 -5.05 -39.19 -60.22
N VAL A 8 -4.05 -39.75 -59.51
CA VAL A 8 -2.82 -40.49 -59.93
C VAL A 8 -1.47 -39.74 -59.81
N SER A 9 -0.82 -40.05 -58.68
CA SER A 9 0.59 -40.06 -58.27
C SER A 9 1.68 -40.39 -59.31
N LEU A 10 2.93 -39.91 -59.11
CA LEU A 10 4.12 -40.71 -58.68
C LEU A 10 5.45 -39.91 -58.68
N LEU A 11 6.46 -40.45 -57.99
CA LEU A 11 7.80 -39.87 -57.75
C LEU A 11 8.75 -39.96 -58.96
N GLY A 12 9.76 -39.09 -58.99
CA GLY A 12 11.00 -39.22 -59.76
C GLY A 12 12.09 -38.27 -59.23
N THR A 13 13.34 -38.72 -59.16
CA THR A 13 14.43 -38.03 -58.41
C THR A 13 15.79 -38.13 -59.14
N LEU A 14 16.71 -37.17 -58.88
CA LEU A 14 18.14 -37.18 -59.26
C LEU A 14 18.42 -36.90 -60.78
N ILE A 15 19.57 -36.36 -61.25
CA ILE A 15 20.83 -35.93 -60.60
C ILE A 15 21.60 -34.85 -61.44
N ALA A 16 22.31 -33.93 -60.77
CA ALA A 16 23.52 -33.15 -61.20
C ALA A 16 23.50 -32.30 -62.52
N CYS A 17 24.44 -31.40 -62.84
CA CYS A 17 25.67 -30.92 -62.15
C CYS A 17 26.13 -29.52 -62.66
N SER A 18 26.87 -28.75 -61.84
CA SER A 18 27.92 -27.74 -62.21
C SER A 18 27.56 -26.50 -63.07
N LEU A 19 28.25 -25.34 -63.06
CA LEU A 19 29.26 -24.73 -62.16
C LEU A 19 29.39 -23.22 -62.52
N ALA A 20 29.37 -22.29 -61.55
CA ALA A 20 30.07 -20.99 -61.56
C ALA A 20 29.80 -20.19 -60.27
N ALA A 21 30.80 -19.46 -59.77
CA ALA A 21 30.66 -18.42 -58.75
C ALA A 21 31.20 -17.09 -59.28
N PRO A 22 30.90 -15.96 -58.62
CA PRO A 22 31.99 -15.32 -57.87
C PRO A 22 31.60 -14.84 -56.47
N MET A 23 32.62 -14.40 -55.72
CA MET A 23 32.53 -13.91 -54.34
C MET A 23 31.82 -12.55 -54.22
N VAL A 24 31.14 -12.33 -53.09
CA VAL A 24 30.98 -11.01 -52.46
C VAL A 24 31.26 -11.17 -50.96
N LEU A 25 32.05 -10.28 -50.38
CA LEU A 25 32.24 -10.23 -48.92
C LEU A 25 31.09 -9.46 -48.27
N ALA A 26 30.55 -10.00 -47.17
CA ALA A 26 29.74 -9.25 -46.20
C ALA A 26 30.20 -9.63 -44.79
N ALA A 27 30.21 -8.65 -43.88
CA ALA A 27 30.89 -8.77 -42.59
C ALA A 27 30.28 -9.84 -41.67
N SER A 28 31.15 -10.48 -40.88
CA SER A 28 30.72 -11.21 -39.69
C SER A 28 30.02 -10.26 -38.73
N GLN A 29 28.76 -10.53 -38.39
CA GLN A 29 28.11 -9.85 -37.28
C GLN A 29 28.87 -10.19 -35.98
N GLN A 30 29.51 -9.19 -35.37
CA GLN A 30 29.85 -9.31 -33.96
C GLN A 30 28.53 -9.35 -33.17
N PRO A 31 28.38 -10.24 -32.16
CA PRO A 31 27.31 -10.07 -31.19
C PRO A 31 27.47 -8.69 -30.55
N GLN A 32 26.39 -7.92 -30.50
CA GLN A 32 26.41 -6.62 -29.82
C GLN A 32 26.84 -6.86 -28.37
N ALA A 33 27.85 -6.13 -27.91
CA ALA A 33 28.27 -6.22 -26.51
C ALA A 33 27.07 -5.86 -25.63
N ALA A 34 26.64 -6.80 -24.79
CA ALA A 34 25.63 -6.51 -23.77
C ALA A 34 26.15 -5.32 -22.96
N ALA A 35 25.33 -4.26 -22.85
CA ALA A 35 25.66 -3.13 -22.00
C ALA A 35 25.93 -3.67 -20.60
N GLN A 36 27.12 -3.40 -20.06
CA GLN A 36 27.49 -3.89 -18.74
C GLN A 36 26.55 -3.23 -17.72
N ARG A 37 25.52 -3.96 -17.28
CA ARG A 37 24.85 -3.66 -16.01
C ARG A 37 25.98 -3.50 -14.99
N ALA A 38 26.00 -2.36 -14.30
CA ALA A 38 26.98 -2.14 -13.24
C ALA A 38 26.74 -3.18 -12.15
N THR A 39 27.52 -4.26 -12.16
CA THR A 39 27.43 -5.32 -11.17
C THR A 39 28.01 -4.82 -9.86
N PHE A 40 27.19 -4.09 -9.11
CA PHE A 40 27.39 -3.92 -7.67
C PHE A 40 27.62 -5.30 -7.08
N PRO A 41 28.76 -5.57 -6.43
CA PRO A 41 29.10 -6.91 -5.99
C PRO A 41 28.25 -7.27 -4.77
N ALA A 42 27.08 -7.86 -5.01
CA ALA A 42 26.20 -8.43 -3.99
C ALA A 42 26.96 -9.47 -3.17
N ARG A 43 27.47 -9.04 -2.01
CA ARG A 43 28.19 -9.87 -1.03
C ARG A 43 27.87 -9.38 0.36
N LEU A 44 27.24 -10.27 1.13
CA LEU A 44 26.72 -10.05 2.47
C LEU A 44 25.53 -9.09 2.50
N ALA A 45 24.32 -9.66 2.53
CA ALA A 45 23.20 -8.99 3.20
C ALA A 45 23.65 -8.63 4.64
N PRO A 46 23.21 -7.50 5.21
CA PRO A 46 23.71 -7.02 6.49
C PRO A 46 23.42 -8.04 7.60
N VAL A 47 24.47 -8.68 8.13
CA VAL A 47 24.39 -9.47 9.35
C VAL A 47 23.95 -8.52 10.46
N TYR A 48 22.73 -8.71 10.97
CA TYR A 48 22.16 -7.90 12.05
C TYR A 48 23.00 -8.05 13.32
N GLY A 49 23.98 -7.16 13.48
CA GLY A 49 24.92 -7.13 14.58
C GLY A 49 24.26 -6.61 15.85
N PHE A 50 23.50 -7.47 16.53
CA PHE A 50 22.95 -7.19 17.85
C PHE A 50 24.10 -6.98 18.84
N GLY A 51 24.33 -5.73 19.25
CA GLY A 51 25.20 -5.41 20.37
C GLY A 51 24.65 -6.07 21.63
N GLY A 52 25.33 -7.12 22.11
CA GLY A 52 24.82 -7.98 23.18
C GLY A 52 24.60 -7.22 24.49
N LEU A 53 23.34 -6.91 24.79
CA LEU A 53 22.90 -6.32 26.04
C LEU A 53 21.73 -7.10 26.60
N GLU A 54 22.05 -8.16 27.33
CA GLU A 54 21.23 -8.56 28.48
C GLU A 54 21.24 -7.38 29.48
N GLN A 55 20.23 -6.53 29.40
CA GLN A 55 19.97 -5.46 30.37
C GLN A 55 18.63 -5.73 31.04
N PRO A 56 18.57 -5.78 32.38
CA PRO A 56 17.32 -6.04 33.09
C PRO A 56 16.34 -4.87 32.90
N LEU A 57 15.05 -5.21 32.86
CA LEU A 57 13.88 -4.32 32.84
C LEU A 57 14.20 -2.86 33.21
N LEU A 58 14.46 -2.03 32.18
CA LEU A 58 14.83 -0.63 32.38
C LEU A 58 13.65 0.11 33.01
N SER A 59 13.85 0.55 34.25
CA SER A 59 12.87 1.34 35.00
C SER A 59 12.51 2.62 34.23
N PRO A 60 11.24 3.06 34.24
CA PRO A 60 10.80 4.17 33.40
C PRO A 60 11.59 5.46 33.70
N PRO A 61 11.98 6.23 32.66
CA PRO A 61 12.75 7.45 32.84
C PRO A 61 11.95 8.48 33.64
N LYS A 62 12.64 9.20 34.54
CA LYS A 62 12.01 10.28 35.32
C LYS A 62 11.68 11.47 34.43
N SER A 63 10.39 11.66 34.14
CA SER A 63 9.76 12.94 33.89
C SER A 63 10.54 13.91 32.98
N GLY A 64 10.66 13.56 31.69
CA GLY A 64 10.61 14.59 30.66
C GLY A 64 9.20 15.20 30.60
N SER A 65 9.06 16.40 30.02
CA SER A 65 7.77 17.10 29.91
C SER A 65 6.71 16.21 29.25
N GLY A 66 5.71 15.79 30.03
CA GLY A 66 4.73 14.82 29.56
C GLY A 66 3.78 15.39 28.51
N ILE A 67 3.52 14.60 27.47
CA ILE A 67 2.26 14.67 26.73
C ILE A 67 1.13 14.51 27.76
N ALA A 68 0.05 15.27 27.61
CA ALA A 68 -1.08 15.24 28.53
C ALA A 68 -1.94 13.98 28.33
N ALA A 69 -1.43 12.82 28.76
CA ALA A 69 -2.16 11.56 28.87
C ALA A 69 -3.24 11.66 29.97
N GLY A 70 -4.30 12.41 29.67
CA GLY A 70 -5.38 12.73 30.59
C GLY A 70 -6.44 11.64 30.64
N SER A 71 -6.50 10.92 31.75
CA SER A 71 -7.49 9.88 32.11
C SER A 71 -7.59 8.68 31.16
N VAL A 72 -7.51 7.47 31.73
CA VAL A 72 -7.90 6.24 31.04
C VAL A 72 -9.43 6.26 30.88
N SER A 73 -9.88 6.70 29.72
CA SER A 73 -11.26 6.54 29.25
C SER A 73 -11.31 5.25 28.42
N SER A 74 -12.22 4.32 28.75
CA SER A 74 -12.49 3.15 27.91
C SER A 74 -13.44 3.53 26.77
N GLN A 75 -13.02 4.51 25.97
CA GLN A 75 -13.71 5.07 24.81
C GLN A 75 -12.67 5.61 23.84
N ALA A 76 -12.85 5.38 22.54
CA ALA A 76 -12.10 5.99 21.43
C ALA A 76 -11.57 7.41 21.73
N VAL A 77 -10.25 7.59 21.63
CA VAL A 77 -9.57 8.86 21.92
C VAL A 77 -9.63 9.79 20.69
N GLY A 78 -10.18 11.00 20.88
CA GLY A 78 -10.29 12.01 19.82
C GLY A 78 -11.73 12.43 19.59
N ILE A 79 -12.07 12.66 18.32
CA ILE A 79 -13.39 13.18 17.91
C ILE A 79 -13.99 12.23 16.87
N GLN A 80 -15.27 11.89 17.06
CA GLN A 80 -16.01 11.12 16.07
C GLN A 80 -16.29 12.00 14.84
N VAL A 81 -15.48 11.84 13.80
CA VAL A 81 -15.74 12.47 12.50
C VAL A 81 -16.93 11.80 11.81
N GLY A 82 -16.94 10.46 11.76
CA GLY A 82 -17.91 9.65 11.04
C GLY A 82 -18.39 8.39 11.76
N ALA A 83 -19.09 7.52 11.03
CA ALA A 83 -19.53 6.21 11.49
C ALA A 83 -19.63 5.25 10.28
N THR A 84 -19.54 3.95 10.56
CA THR A 84 -19.76 2.86 9.60
C THR A 84 -20.18 1.61 10.36
N ALA A 85 -21.02 0.78 9.75
CA ALA A 85 -21.31 -0.58 10.19
C ALA A 85 -20.39 -1.62 9.51
N TYR A 86 -19.38 -1.17 8.74
CA TYR A 86 -18.37 -2.00 8.10
C TYR A 86 -16.97 -1.55 8.51
N ASP A 87 -16.32 -2.31 9.39
CA ASP A 87 -15.05 -1.99 10.03
C ASP A 87 -13.84 -2.20 9.10
N TYR A 88 -13.90 -3.24 8.26
CA TYR A 88 -12.80 -3.75 7.44
C TYR A 88 -12.34 -2.77 6.33
N GLN A 89 -11.40 -1.87 6.64
CA GLN A 89 -11.03 -0.78 5.72
C GLN A 89 -10.26 -1.22 4.47
N HIS A 90 -9.32 -2.16 4.62
CA HIS A 90 -8.39 -2.60 3.57
C HIS A 90 -7.95 -4.05 3.77
N ASN A 91 -7.38 -4.67 2.74
CA ASN A 91 -6.75 -5.98 2.89
C ASN A 91 -5.33 -5.86 3.42
N CYS A 92 -4.40 -5.32 2.63
CA CYS A 92 -2.99 -5.18 3.01
C CYS A 92 -2.70 -3.71 3.37
N SER A 93 -1.73 -3.07 2.70
CA SER A 93 -1.34 -1.66 2.86
C SER A 93 -2.54 -0.73 2.98
N MET A 94 -2.49 0.15 3.98
CA MET A 94 -3.44 1.26 4.08
C MET A 94 -3.05 2.33 3.05
N GLY A 95 -4.04 2.80 2.28
CA GLY A 95 -3.90 4.10 1.62
C GLY A 95 -4.02 5.25 2.62
N HIS A 96 -3.70 6.46 2.17
CA HIS A 96 -3.99 7.67 2.94
C HIS A 96 -5.52 7.86 3.04
N GLN A 97 -6.03 7.99 4.26
CA GLN A 97 -7.45 8.20 4.58
C GLN A 97 -7.69 9.49 5.39
N ALA A 98 -6.61 10.14 5.84
CA ALA A 98 -6.59 11.50 6.38
C ALA A 98 -5.52 12.29 5.62
N GLU A 99 -5.84 13.49 5.11
CA GLU A 99 -4.87 14.34 4.41
C GLU A 99 -5.24 15.83 4.37
N HIS A 100 -4.24 16.71 4.33
CA HIS A 100 -4.42 18.16 4.17
C HIS A 100 -3.35 18.76 3.22
N ARG A 101 -3.68 19.82 2.46
CA ARG A 101 -2.67 20.47 1.59
C ARG A 101 -3.01 21.91 1.21
N GLY A 102 -2.02 22.79 1.35
CA GLY A 102 -2.03 24.18 0.87
C GLY A 102 -3.10 25.11 1.45
N THR A 103 -3.94 24.62 2.35
CA THR A 103 -5.15 25.27 2.87
C THR A 103 -5.46 24.78 4.29
N ASP A 104 -6.34 25.48 4.97
CA ASP A 104 -6.83 25.16 6.31
C ASP A 104 -7.94 24.08 6.31
N PHE A 105 -7.93 23.13 5.36
CA PHE A 105 -8.89 22.02 5.30
C PHE A 105 -8.20 20.66 5.49
N LEU A 106 -8.70 19.91 6.45
CA LEU A 106 -8.35 18.52 6.71
C LEU A 106 -9.46 17.61 6.17
N HIS A 107 -9.09 16.63 5.36
CA HIS A 107 -10.01 15.68 4.72
C HIS A 107 -9.90 14.31 5.37
N PHE A 108 -11.04 13.63 5.48
CA PHE A 108 -11.17 12.28 6.03
C PHE A 108 -12.01 11.42 5.09
N GLY A 109 -11.77 10.10 5.09
CA GLY A 109 -12.68 9.15 4.46
C GLY A 109 -12.47 7.71 4.92
N TRP A 110 -13.52 6.91 4.81
CA TRP A 110 -13.54 5.52 5.28
C TRP A 110 -14.45 4.64 4.42
N MET A 111 -14.26 3.32 4.48
CA MET A 111 -15.24 2.33 4.02
C MET A 111 -16.53 2.51 4.80
N ASN A 112 -17.65 2.66 4.12
CA ASN A 112 -18.94 2.88 4.75
C ASN A 112 -20.00 1.86 4.33
N GLN A 113 -20.69 1.32 5.34
CA GLN A 113 -21.97 0.62 5.23
C GLN A 113 -22.90 1.19 6.31
N GLN A 114 -24.19 1.34 6.02
CA GLN A 114 -25.17 1.94 6.94
C GLN A 114 -26.09 0.94 7.64
N ASP A 115 -26.06 -0.33 7.23
CA ASP A 115 -26.78 -1.43 7.87
C ASP A 115 -25.83 -2.52 8.36
N PHE A 116 -26.34 -3.38 9.25
CA PHE A 116 -25.58 -4.49 9.83
C PHE A 116 -25.88 -5.81 9.07
N ILE A 117 -25.84 -5.76 7.74
CA ILE A 117 -26.13 -6.91 6.86
C ILE A 117 -24.82 -7.41 6.23
N ASP A 118 -24.36 -8.61 6.58
CA ASP A 118 -23.12 -9.15 6.02
C ASP A 118 -23.21 -9.27 4.49
N GLY A 119 -22.24 -8.69 3.79
CA GLY A 119 -22.25 -8.54 2.33
C GLY A 119 -23.23 -7.50 1.76
N GLY A 120 -23.76 -6.57 2.57
CA GLY A 120 -24.67 -5.50 2.16
C GLY A 120 -24.02 -4.37 1.34
N ASP A 121 -24.80 -3.30 1.12
CA ASP A 121 -24.46 -2.12 0.30
C ASP A 121 -23.23 -1.38 0.85
N ARG A 122 -22.05 -1.63 0.26
CA ARG A 122 -20.79 -0.98 0.66
C ARG A 122 -20.41 0.14 -0.28
N SER A 123 -19.99 1.24 0.29
CA SER A 123 -19.50 2.43 -0.39
C SER A 123 -18.30 3.00 0.38
N VAL A 124 -17.94 4.24 0.08
CA VAL A 124 -16.95 5.02 0.84
C VAL A 124 -17.61 6.33 1.25
N ALA A 125 -17.32 6.77 2.47
CA ALA A 125 -17.75 8.06 2.98
C ALA A 125 -16.55 9.02 3.00
N THR A 126 -16.82 10.32 2.82
CA THR A 126 -15.81 11.38 2.91
C THR A 126 -16.34 12.59 3.64
N GLN A 127 -15.43 13.36 4.22
CA GLN A 127 -15.73 14.49 5.08
C GLN A 127 -14.57 15.48 5.05
N SER A 128 -14.85 16.73 5.40
CA SER A 128 -13.79 17.71 5.67
C SER A 128 -14.09 18.54 6.92
N TYR A 129 -13.02 19.01 7.54
CA TYR A 129 -13.01 19.82 8.73
C TYR A 129 -12.23 21.11 8.44
N ASP A 130 -12.81 22.25 8.80
CA ASP A 130 -12.27 23.60 8.65
C ASP A 130 -11.41 23.93 9.88
N LEU A 131 -10.11 24.11 9.67
CA LEU A 131 -9.11 24.41 10.70
C LEU A 131 -9.09 25.89 11.11
N VAL A 132 -9.89 26.75 10.48
CA VAL A 132 -10.12 28.16 10.87
C VAL A 132 -11.35 28.30 11.76
N ASN A 133 -12.46 27.68 11.36
CA ASN A 133 -13.73 27.75 12.07
C ASN A 133 -13.91 26.63 13.11
N CYS A 134 -13.05 25.60 13.06
CA CYS A 134 -13.08 24.42 13.92
C CYS A 134 -14.42 23.65 13.82
N GLU A 135 -14.89 23.44 12.60
CA GLU A 135 -16.18 22.78 12.32
C GLU A 135 -16.13 21.88 11.08
N THR A 136 -17.10 20.96 10.96
CA THR A 136 -17.22 20.05 9.81
C THR A 136 -17.95 20.73 8.65
N VAL A 137 -17.28 20.89 7.50
CA VAL A 137 -17.82 21.64 6.35
C VAL A 137 -18.86 20.83 5.58
N PHE A 138 -18.55 19.56 5.31
CA PHE A 138 -19.46 18.61 4.67
C PHE A 138 -19.20 17.18 5.17
N MET A 139 -20.21 16.32 5.06
CA MET A 139 -20.07 14.86 5.07
C MET A 139 -20.85 14.28 3.89
N ASN A 140 -20.20 13.45 3.08
CA ASN A 140 -20.84 12.63 2.07
C ASN A 140 -20.76 11.14 2.50
N PRO A 141 -21.86 10.51 2.93
CA PRO A 141 -21.85 9.14 3.43
C PRO A 141 -21.91 8.04 2.35
N LYS A 142 -22.17 8.35 1.06
CA LYS A 142 -22.19 7.37 -0.04
C LYS A 142 -21.61 8.02 -1.30
N LEU A 143 -20.28 8.13 -1.36
CA LEU A 143 -19.54 8.68 -2.50
C LEU A 143 -19.55 7.73 -3.72
N VAL A 144 -19.45 6.42 -3.47
CA VAL A 144 -19.64 5.40 -4.52
C VAL A 144 -21.13 5.15 -4.69
N THR A 145 -21.60 5.20 -5.95
CA THR A 145 -23.02 5.16 -6.29
C THR A 145 -23.56 3.74 -6.45
N ALA A 146 -22.72 2.80 -6.88
CA ALA A 146 -23.07 1.38 -6.96
C ALA A 146 -23.04 0.71 -5.57
N ASP A 147 -23.57 -0.51 -5.52
CA ASP A 147 -23.83 -1.25 -4.27
C ASP A 147 -22.60 -2.04 -3.77
N TYR A 148 -21.57 -2.15 -4.62
CA TYR A 148 -20.27 -2.73 -4.29
C TYR A 148 -19.17 -1.72 -4.67
N GLY A 149 -18.78 -0.90 -3.69
CA GLY A 149 -17.64 0.00 -3.77
C GLY A 149 -16.74 -0.07 -2.54
N GLY A 150 -15.47 0.35 -2.67
CA GLY A 150 -14.60 0.37 -1.50
C GLY A 150 -13.09 0.55 -1.69
N TYR A 151 -12.34 0.09 -0.69
CA TYR A 151 -10.88 0.15 -0.52
C TYR A 151 -10.31 1.53 -0.84
N MET A 152 -10.75 2.50 -0.02
CA MET A 152 -10.60 3.91 -0.33
C MET A 152 -9.25 4.49 0.06
N CYS A 153 -8.75 5.40 -0.76
CA CYS A 153 -7.56 6.21 -0.52
C CYS A 153 -7.86 7.67 -0.90
N MET A 154 -7.05 8.63 -0.47
CA MET A 154 -7.19 10.03 -0.88
C MET A 154 -5.87 10.78 -0.89
N ASP A 155 -5.78 11.78 -1.75
CA ASP A 155 -4.82 12.87 -1.64
C ASP A 155 -5.61 14.20 -1.60
N ALA A 156 -4.97 15.29 -1.17
CA ALA A 156 -5.48 16.65 -1.30
C ALA A 156 -4.65 17.42 -2.34
N ALA A 157 -5.30 18.24 -3.15
CA ALA A 157 -4.62 19.18 -4.05
C ALA A 157 -4.25 20.47 -3.29
N GLN A 158 -3.23 21.20 -3.76
CA GLN A 158 -2.73 22.43 -3.11
C GLN A 158 -3.77 23.56 -2.96
N ASN A 159 -4.91 23.48 -3.66
CA ASN A 159 -6.04 24.40 -3.55
C ASN A 159 -7.09 23.98 -2.50
N GLY A 160 -6.83 22.92 -1.73
CA GLY A 160 -7.70 22.41 -0.68
C GLY A 160 -8.77 21.42 -1.13
N CYS A 161 -8.85 21.08 -2.43
CA CYS A 161 -9.75 20.03 -2.91
C CYS A 161 -9.26 18.65 -2.46
N ALA A 162 -10.14 17.83 -1.88
CA ALA A 162 -9.91 16.39 -1.80
C ALA A 162 -9.90 15.75 -3.19
N VAL A 163 -9.13 14.68 -3.37
CA VAL A 163 -9.26 13.71 -4.46
C VAL A 163 -9.32 12.32 -3.82
N PRO A 164 -10.52 11.80 -3.47
CA PRO A 164 -10.67 10.42 -3.05
C PRO A 164 -10.59 9.44 -4.22
N SER A 165 -10.16 8.21 -3.96
CA SER A 165 -10.26 7.06 -4.86
C SER A 165 -10.96 5.89 -4.18
N ALA A 166 -11.63 5.07 -4.99
CA ALA A 166 -12.28 3.82 -4.59
C ALA A 166 -12.44 2.90 -5.81
N HIS A 167 -12.65 1.60 -5.60
CA HIS A 167 -13.23 0.76 -6.64
C HIS A 167 -14.76 0.89 -6.67
N GLU A 168 -15.37 0.81 -7.86
CA GLU A 168 -16.82 0.85 -8.08
C GLU A 168 -17.22 -0.09 -9.23
N GLY A 169 -18.31 -0.85 -9.03
CA GLY A 169 -18.96 -1.70 -10.03
C GLY A 169 -20.35 -2.14 -9.55
N ALA A 170 -21.20 -2.56 -10.48
CA ALA A 170 -22.57 -3.00 -10.18
C ALA A 170 -22.65 -4.46 -9.69
N ASP A 171 -21.55 -5.18 -9.84
CA ASP A 171 -21.31 -6.58 -9.45
C ASP A 171 -19.79 -6.76 -9.24
N SER A 172 -19.32 -7.98 -8.98
CA SER A 172 -17.88 -8.30 -8.94
C SER A 172 -17.19 -8.00 -10.28
N ASP A 173 -17.83 -8.38 -11.38
CA ASP A 173 -17.18 -8.53 -12.69
C ASP A 173 -16.97 -7.19 -13.41
N SER A 174 -17.72 -6.16 -13.02
CA SER A 174 -17.70 -4.81 -13.57
C SER A 174 -16.83 -3.80 -12.81
N GLN A 175 -16.13 -4.23 -11.75
CA GLN A 175 -15.36 -3.33 -10.88
C GLN A 175 -14.25 -2.54 -11.60
N ARG A 176 -14.21 -1.22 -11.33
CA ARG A 176 -13.27 -0.25 -11.89
C ARG A 176 -12.62 0.59 -10.80
N PRO A 177 -11.32 0.94 -10.93
CA PRO A 177 -10.71 1.92 -10.05
C PRO A 177 -11.17 3.33 -10.47
N ARG A 178 -11.50 4.20 -9.52
CA ARG A 178 -11.97 5.57 -9.78
C ARG A 178 -11.26 6.58 -8.90
N ALA A 179 -11.16 7.80 -9.41
CA ALA A 179 -10.85 8.99 -8.63
C ALA A 179 -12.04 9.96 -8.70
N TYR A 180 -12.30 10.67 -7.60
CA TYR A 180 -13.43 11.58 -7.42
C TYR A 180 -12.88 12.99 -7.16
N PHE A 181 -13.47 14.02 -7.78
CA PHE A 181 -12.94 15.38 -7.75
C PHE A 181 -14.01 16.36 -7.21
N ASP A 182 -13.79 16.96 -6.04
CA ASP A 182 -14.67 17.99 -5.44
C ASP A 182 -14.39 19.37 -6.05
N PHE A 183 -15.40 20.03 -6.61
CA PHE A 183 -15.25 21.22 -7.49
C PHE A 183 -14.90 22.55 -6.79
N CYS A 184 -14.15 22.49 -5.70
CA CYS A 184 -14.03 23.53 -4.69
C CYS A 184 -12.73 24.36 -4.76
N VAL A 185 -12.67 25.40 -5.59
CA VAL A 185 -11.59 26.40 -5.45
C VAL A 185 -11.81 27.24 -4.19
N GLY A 186 -11.23 26.80 -3.06
CA GLY A 186 -11.07 27.57 -1.83
C GLY A 186 -11.95 27.18 -0.63
N ALA A 187 -12.93 26.29 -0.77
CA ALA A 187 -13.67 25.71 0.37
C ALA A 187 -14.45 24.44 -0.07
N PRO A 188 -14.24 23.26 0.54
CA PRO A 188 -14.83 22.00 0.11
C PRO A 188 -16.36 22.01 0.07
N LEU A 189 -16.92 21.38 -0.97
CA LEU A 189 -18.37 21.38 -1.28
C LEU A 189 -18.98 19.98 -1.23
N GLY A 190 -18.18 18.93 -1.06
CA GLY A 190 -18.63 17.54 -1.05
C GLY A 190 -19.30 17.10 -2.37
N THR A 191 -19.07 17.84 -3.46
CA THR A 191 -19.77 17.70 -4.74
C THR A 191 -18.80 17.17 -5.78
N PHE A 192 -18.78 15.85 -5.91
CA PHE A 192 -17.77 15.12 -6.67
C PHE A 192 -18.23 14.75 -8.09
N GLN A 193 -17.32 14.75 -9.06
CA GLN A 193 -17.44 13.97 -10.30
C GLN A 193 -16.31 12.93 -10.37
N SER A 194 -16.63 11.70 -10.81
CA SER A 194 -15.64 10.65 -10.99
C SER A 194 -14.92 10.72 -12.35
N ASP A 195 -13.64 10.38 -12.37
CA ASP A 195 -12.82 10.12 -13.56
C ASP A 195 -12.08 8.78 -13.36
N TYR A 196 -11.78 8.03 -14.43
CA TYR A 196 -11.15 6.71 -14.31
C TYR A 196 -10.37 6.28 -15.57
N PRO A 197 -9.28 5.50 -15.42
CA PRO A 197 -8.58 4.92 -16.56
C PRO A 197 -9.46 3.91 -17.29
N THR A 198 -9.62 4.08 -18.60
CA THR A 198 -10.46 3.21 -19.44
C THR A 198 -9.74 1.97 -19.96
N ASP A 199 -8.41 1.93 -19.87
CA ASP A 199 -7.54 0.87 -20.39
C ASP A 199 -7.18 -0.11 -19.27
N ILE A 200 -7.76 -1.31 -19.30
CA ILE A 200 -7.64 -2.30 -18.21
C ILE A 200 -7.52 -3.72 -18.77
N TYR A 201 -6.35 -4.31 -18.57
CA TYR A 201 -5.93 -5.67 -18.85
C TYR A 201 -5.59 -6.38 -17.54
N GLY A 202 -6.03 -7.63 -17.37
CA GLY A 202 -5.60 -8.51 -16.28
C GLY A 202 -4.79 -9.70 -16.79
N TRP A 203 -4.05 -10.37 -15.90
CA TRP A 203 -3.30 -11.60 -16.12
C TRP A 203 -4.09 -12.63 -16.97
N TYR A 204 -5.34 -12.87 -16.60
CA TYR A 204 -6.19 -13.90 -17.21
C TYR A 204 -6.67 -13.58 -18.64
N THR A 205 -6.51 -12.34 -19.13
CA THR A 205 -6.90 -11.96 -20.51
C THR A 205 -6.21 -12.80 -21.58
N ASN A 206 -4.94 -13.16 -21.35
CA ASN A 206 -4.14 -13.98 -22.28
C ASN A 206 -4.67 -15.41 -22.47
N HIS A 207 -5.57 -15.87 -21.60
CA HIS A 207 -6.18 -17.20 -21.68
C HIS A 207 -7.60 -17.21 -22.28
N GLY A 208 -8.17 -16.04 -22.61
CA GLY A 208 -9.25 -15.92 -23.59
C GLY A 208 -10.66 -16.35 -23.17
N THR A 209 -10.89 -16.72 -21.90
CA THR A 209 -12.23 -17.11 -21.40
C THR A 209 -12.53 -16.60 -19.99
N GLY A 210 -13.12 -15.41 -19.86
CA GLY A 210 -13.74 -14.94 -18.60
C GLY A 210 -14.08 -13.45 -18.60
N PRO A 211 -15.16 -13.03 -17.90
CA PRO A 211 -15.28 -11.67 -17.40
C PRO A 211 -14.36 -11.53 -16.17
N GLY A 212 -13.27 -10.76 -16.26
CA GLY A 212 -12.22 -10.84 -15.24
C GLY A 212 -11.11 -9.78 -15.34
N ASN A 213 -11.45 -8.53 -15.66
CA ASN A 213 -10.50 -7.41 -15.69
C ASN A 213 -10.84 -6.41 -14.58
N GLN A 214 -10.77 -6.84 -13.32
CA GLN A 214 -11.02 -6.00 -12.15
C GLN A 214 -9.69 -5.39 -11.70
N ASN A 215 -9.51 -4.08 -11.84
CA ASN A 215 -8.40 -3.37 -11.19
C ASN A 215 -8.93 -2.70 -9.92
N LEU A 216 -8.44 -3.16 -8.77
CA LEU A 216 -8.99 -2.91 -7.43
C LEU A 216 -7.93 -2.23 -6.54
N TRP A 217 -8.32 -1.89 -5.31
CA TRP A 217 -7.47 -1.22 -4.30
C TRP A 217 -6.71 0.01 -4.85
N PRO A 218 -7.40 1.04 -5.39
CA PRO A 218 -6.75 2.18 -6.04
C PRO A 218 -6.11 3.13 -5.02
N ILE A 219 -4.80 3.01 -4.85
CA ILE A 219 -3.96 3.98 -4.14
C ILE A 219 -3.53 5.07 -5.13
N ILE A 220 -3.47 6.32 -4.66
CA ILE A 220 -3.26 7.51 -5.50
C ILE A 220 -2.31 8.51 -4.85
N GLU A 221 -1.64 9.30 -5.67
CA GLU A 221 -0.84 10.46 -5.26
C GLU A 221 -1.13 11.62 -6.22
N TRP A 222 -1.32 12.83 -5.71
CA TRP A 222 -1.45 14.06 -6.48
C TRP A 222 -0.12 14.82 -6.47
N GLN A 223 0.43 15.09 -7.65
CA GLN A 223 1.69 15.79 -7.83
C GLN A 223 1.52 17.04 -8.70
N ILE A 224 2.16 18.13 -8.28
CA ILE A 224 2.28 19.38 -9.05
C ILE A 224 3.78 19.63 -9.20
N GLY A 225 4.26 19.63 -10.45
CA GLY A 225 5.67 19.75 -10.82
C GLY A 225 5.80 20.41 -12.19
N THR A 226 6.54 19.82 -13.13
CA THR A 226 6.51 20.25 -14.54
C THR A 226 5.14 20.07 -15.20
N GLN A 227 4.30 19.18 -14.67
CA GLN A 227 2.88 19.03 -15.00
C GLN A 227 2.03 18.81 -13.72
N THR A 228 0.72 18.97 -13.83
CA THR A 228 -0.25 18.50 -12.84
C THR A 228 -0.60 17.04 -13.14
N ILE A 229 -0.37 16.14 -12.18
CA ILE A 229 -0.52 14.69 -12.34
C ILE A 229 -1.31 14.09 -11.17
N LEU A 230 -2.28 13.22 -11.50
CA LEU A 230 -2.77 12.21 -10.56
C LEU A 230 -2.13 10.87 -10.94
N HIS A 231 -1.33 10.34 -10.04
CA HIS A 231 -0.83 8.97 -10.09
C HIS A 231 -1.89 8.03 -9.52
N MET A 232 -2.03 6.85 -10.09
CA MET A 232 -2.88 5.79 -9.53
C MET A 232 -2.20 4.44 -9.70
N ILE A 233 -2.24 3.63 -8.65
CA ILE A 233 -1.78 2.24 -8.66
C ILE A 233 -2.90 1.34 -8.14
N THR A 234 -3.05 0.18 -8.76
CA THR A 234 -4.12 -0.80 -8.49
C THR A 234 -3.57 -2.21 -8.57
N CYS A 235 -4.19 -3.15 -7.87
CA CYS A 235 -3.88 -4.57 -8.02
C CYS A 235 -5.09 -5.33 -8.62
N GLU A 236 -4.80 -6.39 -9.38
CA GLU A 236 -5.82 -7.19 -10.05
C GLU A 236 -6.66 -8.02 -9.07
N GLY A 237 -7.99 -7.95 -9.21
CA GLY A 237 -8.94 -8.82 -8.52
C GLY A 237 -8.87 -10.24 -9.05
N SER A 238 -8.04 -11.08 -8.42
CA SER A 238 -7.91 -12.49 -8.78
C SER A 238 -9.16 -13.32 -8.43
N PRO A 239 -9.56 -14.30 -9.26
CA PRO A 239 -10.62 -15.26 -8.95
C PRO A 239 -10.24 -16.32 -7.89
N GLY A 240 -8.96 -16.43 -7.51
CA GLY A 240 -8.43 -17.47 -6.62
C GLY A 240 -7.63 -16.92 -5.43
N LEU A 241 -7.91 -17.41 -4.22
CA LEU A 241 -7.10 -17.08 -3.03
C LEU A 241 -5.70 -17.68 -3.17
N GLY A 242 -4.70 -16.81 -3.34
CA GLY A 242 -3.30 -17.20 -3.51
C GLY A 242 -2.87 -17.48 -4.95
N ASP A 243 -3.70 -17.14 -5.94
CA ASP A 243 -3.27 -17.03 -7.34
C ASP A 243 -2.50 -15.70 -7.55
N PRO A 244 -1.59 -15.61 -8.54
CA PRO A 244 -0.90 -14.36 -8.89
C PRO A 244 -1.82 -13.25 -9.42
N GLN A 245 -1.40 -12.01 -9.24
CA GLN A 245 -2.12 -10.78 -9.58
C GLN A 245 -1.19 -9.77 -10.26
N THR A 246 -1.68 -8.97 -11.21
CA THR A 246 -0.88 -7.88 -11.78
C THR A 246 -1.00 -6.57 -10.97
N ILE A 247 0.12 -5.88 -10.77
CA ILE A 247 0.12 -4.47 -10.32
C ILE A 247 0.09 -3.57 -11.55
N SER A 248 -0.84 -2.61 -11.55
CA SER A 248 -1.10 -1.71 -12.67
C SER A 248 -0.94 -0.26 -12.25
N TYR A 249 -0.10 0.49 -12.97
CA TYR A 249 0.14 1.91 -12.78
C TYR A 249 -0.50 2.74 -13.90
N TYR A 250 -1.02 3.90 -13.52
CA TYR A 250 -1.69 4.87 -14.38
C TYR A 250 -1.24 6.30 -14.06
N ARG A 251 -1.16 7.14 -15.09
CA ARG A 251 -0.84 8.57 -15.00
C ARG A 251 -1.96 9.38 -15.65
N ARG A 252 -2.71 10.16 -14.88
CA ARG A 252 -3.62 11.18 -15.44
C ARG A 252 -2.86 12.48 -15.60
N VAL A 253 -2.83 13.03 -16.81
CA VAL A 253 -2.12 14.27 -17.16
C VAL A 253 -3.11 15.39 -17.37
N GLY A 254 -3.06 16.42 -16.52
CA GLY A 254 -3.93 17.59 -16.61
C GLY A 254 -4.40 18.07 -15.25
N ASP A 255 -5.01 19.25 -15.23
CA ASP A 255 -5.39 19.96 -14.02
C ASP A 255 -6.62 19.36 -13.32
N TYR A 256 -7.11 20.08 -12.32
CA TYR A 256 -8.24 19.69 -11.49
C TYR A 256 -9.55 19.55 -12.29
N GLY A 257 -10.48 18.74 -11.77
CA GLY A 257 -11.80 18.47 -12.34
C GLY A 257 -11.81 17.27 -13.29
N ALA A 258 -12.88 16.48 -13.27
CA ALA A 258 -13.01 15.31 -14.15
C ALA A 258 -13.18 15.71 -15.63
N GLY A 259 -12.53 15.00 -16.54
CA GLY A 259 -12.51 15.29 -17.98
C GLY A 259 -11.62 16.47 -18.44
N SER A 260 -10.92 17.16 -17.54
CA SER A 260 -9.90 18.18 -17.89
C SER A 260 -8.50 17.60 -18.15
N GLY A 261 -8.27 16.34 -17.80
CA GLY A 261 -7.01 15.62 -17.99
C GLY A 261 -7.18 14.27 -18.70
N THR A 262 -6.08 13.76 -19.25
CA THR A 262 -6.03 12.53 -20.04
C THR A 262 -5.36 11.42 -19.25
N TRP A 263 -6.03 10.28 -19.06
CA TRP A 263 -5.40 9.05 -18.54
C TRP A 263 -4.45 8.45 -19.56
N SER A 264 -3.33 7.92 -19.08
CA SER A 264 -2.46 7.04 -19.85
C SER A 264 -3.14 5.70 -20.17
N ALA A 265 -2.58 4.98 -21.13
CA ALA A 265 -2.70 3.52 -21.16
C ALA A 265 -2.19 2.91 -19.84
N GLN A 266 -2.56 1.67 -19.56
CA GLN A 266 -2.05 0.91 -18.41
C GLN A 266 -0.56 0.61 -18.55
N LYS A 267 0.20 0.72 -17.45
CA LYS A 267 1.54 0.11 -17.34
C LYS A 267 1.53 -1.00 -16.31
N LEU A 268 1.87 -2.22 -16.73
CA LEU A 268 2.23 -3.31 -15.83
C LEU A 268 3.50 -2.96 -15.04
N VAL A 269 3.41 -3.05 -13.71
CA VAL A 269 4.51 -2.78 -12.77
C VAL A 269 5.25 -4.07 -12.42
N ASP A 270 4.51 -5.11 -12.01
CA ASP A 270 5.02 -6.46 -11.70
C ASP A 270 3.84 -7.45 -11.59
N THR A 271 4.15 -8.74 -11.46
CA THR A 271 3.21 -9.81 -11.06
C THR A 271 3.52 -10.25 -9.64
N VAL A 272 2.51 -10.27 -8.76
CA VAL A 272 2.68 -10.42 -7.31
C VAL A 272 1.66 -11.36 -6.68
N MET A 273 1.85 -11.70 -5.40
CA MET A 273 0.89 -12.45 -4.60
C MET A 273 0.08 -11.58 -3.64
N MET A 274 0.39 -10.27 -3.58
CA MET A 274 0.00 -9.36 -2.51
C MET A 274 -0.63 -8.08 -3.06
N ILE A 275 -1.85 -7.82 -2.60
CA ILE A 275 -2.67 -6.63 -2.87
C ILE A 275 -2.20 -5.41 -2.07
N ASN A 276 -0.90 -5.08 -2.18
CA ASN A 276 -0.22 -4.13 -1.30
C ASN A 276 0.64 -3.01 -1.94
N PRO A 277 0.61 -2.72 -3.26
CA PRO A 277 1.46 -1.69 -3.85
C PRO A 277 1.09 -0.30 -3.34
N VAL A 278 2.09 0.53 -3.05
CA VAL A 278 1.92 1.95 -2.66
C VAL A 278 2.65 2.88 -3.63
N LEU A 279 2.19 4.13 -3.67
CA LEU A 279 2.83 5.24 -4.35
C LEU A 279 3.39 6.22 -3.31
N ALA A 280 4.39 7.03 -3.70
CA ALA A 280 4.80 8.22 -2.97
C ALA A 280 5.31 9.27 -3.96
N ALA A 281 4.74 10.47 -3.97
CA ALA A 281 5.12 11.58 -4.84
C ALA A 281 5.70 12.75 -4.04
N SER A 282 6.79 13.33 -4.55
CA SER A 282 7.43 14.49 -3.95
C SER A 282 6.52 15.72 -4.04
N GLN A 283 6.46 16.50 -2.96
CA GLN A 283 5.83 17.83 -2.97
C GLN A 283 6.78 18.94 -3.46
N THR A 284 8.07 18.64 -3.64
CA THR A 284 9.13 19.63 -3.92
C THR A 284 9.81 19.41 -5.28
N THR A 285 9.70 18.22 -5.88
CA THR A 285 10.29 17.86 -7.18
C THR A 285 9.34 17.03 -8.05
N ASP A 286 9.77 16.70 -9.28
CA ASP A 286 9.11 15.76 -10.19
C ASP A 286 9.28 14.27 -9.79
N LYS A 287 9.81 13.98 -8.60
CA LYS A 287 10.13 12.61 -8.16
C LYS A 287 8.88 11.86 -7.71
N VAL A 288 8.73 10.62 -8.16
CA VAL A 288 7.67 9.70 -7.73
C VAL A 288 8.21 8.27 -7.62
N ALA A 289 7.79 7.58 -6.57
CA ALA A 289 8.15 6.19 -6.29
C ALA A 289 6.91 5.28 -6.35
N ILE A 290 7.15 4.04 -6.77
CA ILE A 290 6.24 2.90 -6.61
C ILE A 290 6.97 1.90 -5.69
N VAL A 291 6.26 1.33 -4.70
CA VAL A 291 6.82 0.32 -3.77
C VAL A 291 5.84 -0.85 -3.64
N TRP A 292 6.34 -2.09 -3.65
CA TRP A 292 5.51 -3.30 -3.61
C TRP A 292 6.20 -4.51 -2.98
N ASN A 293 5.41 -5.49 -2.52
CA ASN A 293 5.91 -6.83 -2.26
C ASN A 293 5.97 -7.61 -3.58
N ALA A 294 7.10 -8.24 -3.88
CA ALA A 294 7.19 -9.27 -4.92
C ALA A 294 7.74 -10.57 -4.34
N PRO A 295 7.46 -11.75 -4.94
CA PRO A 295 8.10 -13.00 -4.54
C PRO A 295 9.62 -12.86 -4.44
N VAL A 296 10.22 -13.42 -3.39
CA VAL A 296 11.67 -13.33 -3.14
C VAL A 296 12.53 -13.81 -4.33
N ASP A 297 13.71 -13.21 -4.51
CA ASP A 297 14.55 -13.39 -5.71
C ASP A 297 14.79 -14.85 -6.11
N TYR A 298 14.99 -15.76 -5.14
CA TYR A 298 15.25 -17.17 -5.45
C TYR A 298 14.04 -17.92 -6.06
N HIS A 299 12.82 -17.41 -5.93
CA HIS A 299 11.67 -17.90 -6.69
C HIS A 299 11.62 -17.28 -8.10
N ARG A 300 11.99 -15.99 -8.23
CA ARG A 300 12.01 -15.28 -9.53
C ARG A 300 13.09 -15.82 -10.48
N ASP A 301 14.33 -15.92 -10.02
CA ASP A 301 15.52 -16.23 -10.84
C ASP A 301 15.53 -17.67 -11.40
N GLN A 302 14.80 -18.60 -10.77
CA GLN A 302 14.71 -19.97 -11.26
C GLN A 302 13.78 -20.12 -12.48
N GLY A 303 12.93 -19.12 -12.78
CA GLY A 303 11.95 -19.19 -13.87
C GLY A 303 10.84 -20.23 -13.67
N ILE A 304 10.72 -20.80 -12.46
CA ILE A 304 9.73 -21.82 -12.11
C ILE A 304 8.42 -21.11 -11.78
N ALA A 305 7.62 -20.82 -12.81
CA ALA A 305 6.29 -20.20 -12.70
C ALA A 305 5.22 -21.06 -11.98
N VAL A 306 5.65 -22.08 -11.22
CA VAL A 306 4.81 -23.08 -10.53
C VAL A 306 4.94 -22.99 -9.01
N GLU A 307 5.89 -22.20 -8.49
CA GLU A 307 6.13 -22.04 -7.04
C GLU A 307 5.68 -20.66 -6.50
N PHE A 308 5.13 -19.79 -7.35
CA PHE A 308 4.48 -18.52 -6.98
C PHE A 308 3.09 -18.73 -6.33
N ASN A 309 3.00 -19.61 -5.33
CA ASN A 309 1.76 -19.92 -4.61
C ASN A 309 1.85 -19.57 -3.11
N ASN A 310 2.81 -18.72 -2.71
CA ASN A 310 3.03 -18.35 -1.32
C ASN A 310 2.98 -16.83 -1.11
N GLN A 311 1.92 -16.36 -0.44
CA GLN A 311 1.74 -14.96 -0.03
C GLN A 311 2.70 -14.49 1.07
N TYR A 312 3.41 -15.41 1.75
CA TYR A 312 4.23 -15.09 2.93
C TYR A 312 5.75 -15.04 2.64
N GLU A 313 6.19 -15.23 1.40
CA GLU A 313 7.61 -15.19 0.98
C GLU A 313 7.88 -14.06 -0.02
N ASN A 314 7.81 -12.81 0.45
CA ASN A 314 8.08 -11.64 -0.38
C ASN A 314 9.36 -10.90 0.03
N ASP A 315 9.96 -10.24 -0.97
CA ASP A 315 10.91 -9.15 -0.84
C ASP A 315 10.20 -7.80 -1.03
N ILE A 316 10.80 -6.71 -0.52
CA ILE A 316 10.37 -5.34 -0.83
C ILE A 316 11.10 -4.84 -2.08
N TRP A 317 10.32 -4.39 -3.05
CA TRP A 317 10.79 -3.78 -4.29
C TRP A 317 10.32 -2.32 -4.39
N TYR A 318 11.14 -1.49 -5.02
CA TYR A 318 10.76 -0.12 -5.35
C TYR A 318 11.29 0.31 -6.72
N ALA A 319 10.61 1.27 -7.35
CA ALA A 319 11.04 1.93 -8.58
C ALA A 319 10.84 3.45 -8.43
N VAL A 320 11.76 4.25 -8.96
CA VAL A 320 11.74 5.71 -8.86
C VAL A 320 11.81 6.34 -10.25
N SER A 321 10.95 7.33 -10.47
CA SER A 321 11.00 8.27 -11.59
C SER A 321 11.36 9.65 -11.05
N THR A 322 12.04 10.45 -11.86
CA THR A 322 12.32 11.88 -11.63
C THR A 322 11.67 12.77 -12.70
N ASP A 323 10.63 12.25 -13.35
CA ASP A 323 9.88 12.87 -14.46
C ASP A 323 8.36 12.63 -14.32
N GLN A 324 7.87 12.67 -13.08
CA GLN A 324 6.48 12.45 -12.66
C GLN A 324 5.88 11.16 -13.26
N GLY A 325 6.65 10.08 -13.28
CA GLY A 325 6.27 8.78 -13.81
C GLY A 325 6.19 8.68 -15.33
N ALA A 326 6.71 9.64 -16.10
CA ALA A 326 6.72 9.54 -17.56
C ALA A 326 7.67 8.43 -18.05
N SER A 327 8.83 8.27 -17.41
CA SER A 327 9.79 7.19 -17.66
C SER A 327 9.20 5.80 -17.42
N PHE A 328 8.34 5.63 -16.41
CA PHE A 328 7.60 4.38 -16.16
C PHE A 328 6.73 3.98 -17.37
N MET A 329 6.06 4.96 -18.00
CA MET A 329 5.23 4.73 -19.19
C MET A 329 6.05 4.46 -20.46
N ALA A 330 7.32 4.88 -20.50
CA ALA A 330 8.19 4.70 -21.66
C ALA A 330 8.78 3.27 -21.78
N VAL A 331 8.67 2.43 -20.74
CA VAL A 331 9.25 1.09 -20.71
C VAL A 331 8.43 0.11 -21.56
N SER A 332 9.01 -0.35 -22.67
CA SER A 332 8.43 -1.36 -23.57
C SER A 332 8.44 -2.77 -22.96
N GLY A 333 7.49 -3.04 -22.07
CA GLY A 333 7.12 -4.39 -21.64
C GLY A 333 6.11 -5.03 -22.57
N SER A 334 5.90 -6.34 -22.42
CA SER A 334 4.85 -7.06 -23.14
C SER A 334 4.20 -8.07 -22.22
N LEU A 335 2.88 -8.10 -22.19
CA LEU A 335 2.03 -8.84 -21.24
C LEU A 335 2.07 -10.39 -21.43
N GLY A 336 3.22 -10.98 -21.77
CA GLY A 336 3.34 -12.35 -22.29
C GLY A 336 3.80 -13.43 -21.31
N HIS A 337 4.28 -13.09 -20.10
CA HIS A 337 4.93 -14.04 -19.18
C HIS A 337 4.58 -13.81 -17.71
N ALA A 338 4.67 -14.88 -16.91
CA ALA A 338 4.31 -14.90 -15.48
C ALA A 338 5.13 -13.96 -14.59
N VAL A 339 6.30 -13.52 -15.09
CA VAL A 339 7.02 -12.34 -14.61
C VAL A 339 7.45 -11.57 -15.85
N ASP A 340 6.89 -10.38 -16.10
CA ASP A 340 7.33 -9.54 -17.23
C ASP A 340 8.65 -8.85 -16.86
N LEU A 341 9.76 -9.39 -17.36
CA LEU A 341 11.09 -8.78 -17.20
C LEU A 341 11.26 -7.47 -18.01
N GLY A 342 10.23 -7.04 -18.74
CA GLY A 342 10.06 -5.71 -19.34
C GLY A 342 9.07 -4.79 -18.58
N ALA A 343 8.66 -5.15 -17.36
CA ALA A 343 7.92 -4.26 -16.47
C ALA A 343 8.80 -3.10 -15.95
N ILE A 344 8.32 -2.30 -15.00
CA ILE A 344 9.05 -1.10 -14.55
C ILE A 344 10.38 -1.52 -13.87
N PRO A 345 11.54 -0.96 -14.28
CA PRO A 345 12.82 -1.27 -13.64
C PRO A 345 12.85 -0.82 -12.17
N GLY A 346 12.67 -1.78 -11.26
CA GLY A 346 12.84 -1.58 -9.83
C GLY A 346 14.15 -2.15 -9.27
N ALA A 347 14.37 -1.93 -7.98
CA ALA A 347 15.42 -2.54 -7.19
C ALA A 347 14.82 -3.26 -5.97
N ASN A 348 15.40 -4.42 -5.63
CA ASN A 348 15.08 -5.17 -4.42
C ASN A 348 15.86 -4.60 -3.23
N ILE A 349 15.16 -4.26 -2.14
CA ILE A 349 15.77 -3.71 -0.91
C ILE A 349 16.24 -4.82 0.01
N THR A 350 15.50 -5.93 0.08
CA THR A 350 15.63 -6.93 1.15
C THR A 350 16.46 -8.14 0.74
N THR A 351 16.32 -8.64 -0.49
CA THR A 351 17.04 -9.82 -1.03
C THR A 351 17.04 -11.03 -0.08
N TYR A 352 15.90 -11.31 0.57
CA TYR A 352 15.78 -12.27 1.66
C TYR A 352 16.06 -13.71 1.18
N ASP A 353 17.21 -14.28 1.55
CA ASP A 353 17.56 -15.68 1.32
C ASP A 353 16.58 -16.67 2.03
N PRO A 354 16.60 -17.98 1.72
CA PRO A 354 15.70 -18.96 2.34
C PRO A 354 15.87 -19.15 3.86
N LEU A 355 16.94 -18.60 4.47
CA LEU A 355 17.25 -18.71 5.90
C LEU A 355 16.98 -17.42 6.68
N SER A 356 16.56 -16.36 5.98
CA SER A 356 16.30 -15.04 6.55
C SER A 356 15.17 -15.13 7.59
N PRO A 357 15.37 -14.62 8.83
CA PRO A 357 14.42 -14.79 9.94
C PRO A 357 13.16 -13.93 9.83
N TYR A 358 13.04 -13.16 8.74
CA TYR A 358 11.85 -12.38 8.39
C TYR A 358 11.61 -12.47 6.88
N LYS A 359 10.34 -12.31 6.47
CA LYS A 359 9.89 -12.12 5.08
C LYS A 359 8.87 -10.99 5.05
N ALA A 360 8.79 -10.21 3.98
CA ALA A 360 7.82 -9.11 3.90
C ALA A 360 6.38 -9.64 3.80
N TYR A 361 5.52 -9.20 4.70
CA TYR A 361 4.08 -9.51 4.75
C TYR A 361 3.38 -8.60 5.79
N CYS A 362 2.28 -7.91 5.49
CA CYS A 362 1.66 -7.66 4.18
C CYS A 362 1.51 -6.17 3.86
N ASP A 363 1.67 -5.31 4.85
CA ASP A 363 1.44 -3.88 4.73
C ASP A 363 2.74 -3.15 4.36
N ILE A 364 2.62 -2.12 3.53
CA ILE A 364 3.67 -1.14 3.21
C ILE A 364 3.07 0.25 3.43
N ALA A 365 3.89 1.20 3.89
CA ALA A 365 3.66 2.62 3.63
C ALA A 365 4.97 3.25 3.15
N ALA A 366 4.86 4.27 2.31
CA ALA A 366 6.00 5.01 1.79
C ALA A 366 5.68 6.50 1.73
N MET A 367 6.70 7.34 1.84
CA MET A 367 6.60 8.77 1.58
C MET A 367 7.90 9.29 0.98
N ILE A 368 7.84 10.44 0.30
CA ILE A 368 9.03 11.24 0.00
C ILE A 368 9.02 12.43 0.96
N THR A 369 10.08 12.68 1.73
CA THR A 369 10.16 13.78 2.71
C THR A 369 10.39 15.14 2.05
N GLY A 370 10.30 16.22 2.84
CA GLY A 370 10.50 17.59 2.38
C GLY A 370 11.91 17.89 1.84
N ASP A 371 12.89 17.04 2.14
CA ASP A 371 14.25 17.04 1.58
C ASP A 371 14.42 16.10 0.36
N ASP A 372 13.32 15.62 -0.20
CA ASP A 372 13.19 14.76 -1.39
C ASP A 372 13.67 13.30 -1.23
N ASN A 373 13.85 12.81 -0.01
CA ASN A 373 14.25 11.42 0.27
C ASN A 373 13.06 10.46 0.38
N LEU A 374 13.15 9.29 -0.26
CA LEU A 374 12.16 8.21 -0.15
C LEU A 374 12.39 7.40 1.14
N HIS A 375 11.38 7.39 2.00
CA HIS A 375 11.30 6.54 3.19
C HIS A 375 10.22 5.48 2.99
N ILE A 376 10.56 4.23 3.33
CA ILE A 376 9.69 3.06 3.15
C ILE A 376 9.61 2.32 4.49
N VAL A 377 8.40 1.97 4.92
CA VAL A 377 8.14 1.07 6.04
C VAL A 377 7.27 -0.11 5.61
N TRP A 378 7.52 -1.28 6.18
CA TRP A 378 6.77 -2.49 5.85
C TRP A 378 6.62 -3.45 7.01
N GLY A 379 5.53 -4.21 6.98
CA GLY A 379 5.30 -5.36 7.84
C GLY A 379 6.13 -6.57 7.40
N CYS A 380 6.69 -7.26 8.38
CA CYS A 380 7.38 -8.53 8.19
C CYS A 380 6.78 -9.63 9.05
N ARG A 381 6.65 -10.83 8.48
CA ARG A 381 6.40 -12.06 9.24
C ARG A 381 7.71 -12.64 9.75
N ARG A 382 7.75 -13.03 11.03
CA ARG A 382 8.88 -13.78 11.62
C ARG A 382 8.92 -15.19 11.02
N TRP A 383 10.01 -15.51 10.35
CA TRP A 383 10.19 -16.74 9.60
C TRP A 383 10.98 -17.75 10.45
N THR A 384 10.27 -18.72 11.07
CA THR A 384 10.85 -19.70 12.00
C THR A 384 10.65 -21.15 11.59
N ASP A 385 9.52 -21.47 10.96
CA ASP A 385 9.25 -22.73 10.29
C ASP A 385 8.30 -22.50 9.10
N THR A 386 8.32 -23.44 8.15
CA THR A 386 7.42 -23.44 6.98
C THR A 386 6.05 -24.05 7.29
N THR A 387 5.80 -24.47 8.53
CA THR A 387 4.64 -25.28 8.91
C THR A 387 3.58 -24.53 9.71
N SER A 388 3.95 -23.45 10.42
CA SER A 388 3.03 -22.65 11.24
C SER A 388 2.56 -21.37 10.54
N LEU A 389 1.74 -21.53 9.49
CA LEU A 389 1.07 -20.42 8.79
C LEU A 389 0.26 -19.48 9.72
N TYR A 390 -0.12 -19.97 10.90
CA TYR A 390 -0.93 -19.25 11.88
C TYR A 390 -0.14 -18.32 12.82
N ARG A 391 1.21 -18.32 12.80
CA ARG A 391 1.99 -17.35 13.59
C ARG A 391 1.94 -15.95 12.95
N ARG A 392 1.28 -15.04 13.67
CA ARG A 392 1.16 -13.59 13.40
C ARG A 392 2.34 -12.74 13.93
N GLN A 393 3.31 -13.39 14.59
CA GLN A 393 4.60 -12.81 15.00
C GLN A 393 5.25 -12.01 13.89
N GLY A 394 5.55 -10.74 14.16
CA GLY A 394 6.05 -9.83 13.15
C GLY A 394 6.88 -8.67 13.67
N ALA A 395 7.29 -7.84 12.72
CA ALA A 395 8.04 -6.63 12.99
C ALA A 395 7.71 -5.61 11.90
N ILE A 396 7.82 -4.33 12.23
CA ILE A 396 7.82 -3.26 11.23
C ILE A 396 9.27 -2.87 11.00
N PHE A 397 9.67 -2.82 9.73
CA PHE A 397 10.99 -2.36 9.32
C PHE A 397 10.89 -1.03 8.57
N HIS A 398 12.01 -0.29 8.55
CA HIS A 398 12.23 0.95 7.81
C HIS A 398 13.48 0.82 6.93
N TRP A 399 13.46 1.52 5.80
CA TRP A 399 14.61 1.82 4.94
C TRP A 399 14.40 3.20 4.31
N SER A 400 15.48 3.92 4.01
CA SER A 400 15.45 5.15 3.23
C SER A 400 16.64 5.25 2.27
N GLU A 401 16.50 6.04 1.21
CA GLU A 401 17.55 6.11 0.18
C GLU A 401 18.80 6.90 0.60
N ASP A 402 18.65 7.84 1.54
CA ASP A 402 19.74 8.64 2.12
C ASP A 402 20.56 7.83 3.13
N VAL A 403 19.90 6.94 3.88
CA VAL A 403 20.53 6.04 4.85
C VAL A 403 20.10 4.58 4.60
N PRO A 404 20.57 3.94 3.51
CA PRO A 404 20.07 2.67 3.00
C PRO A 404 20.49 1.44 3.83
N ASN A 405 19.98 1.39 5.06
CA ASN A 405 20.14 0.31 6.03
C ASN A 405 18.75 -0.09 6.51
N ILE A 406 18.44 -1.40 6.51
CA ILE A 406 17.19 -1.89 7.06
C ILE A 406 17.22 -1.78 8.60
N ARG A 407 16.26 -1.07 9.18
CA ARG A 407 16.13 -0.84 10.63
C ARG A 407 14.80 -1.37 11.16
N PRO A 408 14.75 -2.07 12.31
CA PRO A 408 13.48 -2.38 12.95
C PRO A 408 12.90 -1.12 13.60
N VAL A 409 11.65 -0.80 13.27
CA VAL A 409 10.83 0.25 13.87
C VAL A 409 10.20 -0.27 15.17
N VAL A 410 9.60 -1.46 15.10
CA VAL A 410 9.10 -2.22 16.25
C VAL A 410 9.22 -3.73 15.98
N LYS A 411 9.32 -4.53 17.04
CA LYS A 411 9.19 -5.99 17.00
C LYS A 411 8.05 -6.43 17.90
N ALA A 412 6.98 -6.93 17.29
CA ALA A 412 5.83 -7.51 17.96
C ALA A 412 5.86 -9.03 17.68
N GLU A 413 6.65 -9.75 18.46
CA GLU A 413 6.96 -11.16 18.21
C GLU A 413 6.37 -12.02 19.33
N TRP A 414 5.06 -11.91 19.55
CA TRP A 414 4.39 -12.49 20.70
C TRP A 414 4.04 -13.96 20.45
N ASP A 415 4.23 -14.85 21.42
CA ASP A 415 3.66 -16.20 21.33
C ASP A 415 2.29 -16.23 22.04
N THR A 416 1.21 -16.21 21.25
CA THR A 416 -0.15 -16.31 21.77
C THR A 416 -0.50 -17.72 22.29
N GLY A 417 0.35 -18.72 22.02
CA GLY A 417 0.08 -20.12 22.29
C GLY A 417 -1.14 -20.68 21.55
N GLY A 418 -1.68 -19.95 20.57
CA GLY A 418 -2.99 -20.23 19.95
C GLY A 418 -4.21 -19.89 20.82
N THR A 419 -4.02 -19.12 21.91
CA THR A 419 -5.10 -18.72 22.83
C THR A 419 -6.00 -17.64 22.21
N CYS A 420 -5.39 -16.70 21.48
CA CYS A 420 -6.00 -15.61 20.73
C CYS A 420 -5.30 -15.44 19.38
N VAL A 421 -5.90 -14.68 18.47
CA VAL A 421 -5.39 -14.41 17.11
C VAL A 421 -5.41 -12.91 16.78
N GLY A 422 -4.49 -12.46 15.93
CA GLY A 422 -4.59 -11.15 15.28
C GLY A 422 -5.62 -11.17 14.13
N HIS A 423 -6.02 -9.98 13.67
CA HIS A 423 -7.00 -9.81 12.58
C HIS A 423 -6.57 -10.51 11.27
N ALA A 424 -7.54 -10.74 10.38
CA ALA A 424 -7.26 -11.15 9.00
C ALA A 424 -6.39 -10.08 8.31
N TRP A 425 -5.33 -10.53 7.62
CA TRP A 425 -4.29 -9.64 7.05
C TRP A 425 -3.65 -8.66 8.04
N GLY A 426 -3.76 -8.94 9.35
CA GLY A 426 -2.94 -8.33 10.38
C GLY A 426 -1.73 -9.21 10.72
N MET A 427 -0.76 -8.59 11.37
CA MET A 427 0.33 -9.21 12.14
C MET A 427 0.30 -8.56 13.53
N ASP A 428 1.07 -9.06 14.50
CA ASP A 428 1.03 -8.52 15.87
C ASP A 428 1.38 -7.00 15.95
N ALA A 429 2.00 -6.44 14.90
CA ALA A 429 1.97 -5.02 14.55
C ALA A 429 1.65 -4.87 13.04
N ALA A 430 0.70 -4.01 12.68
CA ALA A 430 0.13 -3.92 11.32
C ALA A 430 -0.44 -2.53 11.00
N LYS A 431 -0.89 -2.35 9.75
CA LYS A 431 -1.56 -1.13 9.21
C LYS A 431 -0.78 0.14 9.56
N MET A 432 0.49 0.15 9.17
CA MET A 432 1.36 1.29 9.41
C MET A 432 1.13 2.42 8.41
N SER A 433 1.40 3.64 8.84
CA SER A 433 1.58 4.82 8.00
C SER A 433 2.83 5.58 8.46
N ILE A 434 3.46 6.30 7.53
CA ILE A 434 4.66 7.12 7.80
C ILE A 434 4.39 8.57 7.43
N ALA A 435 4.88 9.50 8.25
CA ALA A 435 4.75 10.94 8.04
C ALA A 435 5.99 11.71 8.55
N GLU A 436 6.16 12.94 8.06
CA GLU A 436 7.16 13.89 8.55
C GLU A 436 6.49 15.01 9.37
N CYS A 437 7.06 15.36 10.52
CA CYS A 437 6.72 16.62 11.21
C CYS A 437 7.94 17.17 11.96
N ASP A 438 8.12 18.49 11.98
CA ASP A 438 9.23 19.16 12.71
C ASP A 438 10.63 18.55 12.41
N SER A 439 10.85 18.16 11.15
CA SER A 439 12.05 17.44 10.66
C SER A 439 12.35 16.12 11.39
N ARG A 440 11.29 15.38 11.76
CA ARG A 440 11.30 14.03 12.32
C ARG A 440 10.38 13.13 11.52
N LEU A 441 10.72 11.84 11.45
CA LEU A 441 9.85 10.80 10.93
C LEU A 441 8.98 10.23 12.04
N TYR A 442 7.74 9.90 11.70
CA TYR A 442 6.76 9.28 12.59
C TYR A 442 6.21 8.04 11.91
N VAL A 443 6.16 6.92 12.62
CA VAL A 443 5.47 5.70 12.18
C VAL A 443 4.35 5.41 13.16
N LEU A 444 3.12 5.57 12.66
CA LEU A 444 1.90 5.15 13.32
C LEU A 444 1.58 3.73 12.87
N TYR A 445 1.11 2.88 13.77
CA TYR A 445 0.67 1.51 13.47
C TYR A 445 -0.28 1.00 14.55
N THR A 446 -1.08 -0.03 14.24
CA THR A 446 -1.83 -0.77 15.27
C THR A 446 -0.99 -1.93 15.78
N GLN A 447 -0.94 -2.11 17.09
CA GLN A 447 -0.35 -3.30 17.74
C GLN A 447 -1.45 -4.14 18.39
N PHE A 448 -1.27 -5.45 18.37
CA PHE A 448 -2.15 -6.42 19.02
C PHE A 448 -1.40 -7.10 20.17
N GLY A 449 -1.94 -7.01 21.38
CA GLY A 449 -1.31 -7.58 22.57
C GLY A 449 0.07 -6.99 22.90
N ASN A 450 0.81 -7.65 23.80
CA ASN A 450 2.14 -7.23 24.23
C ASN A 450 3.01 -8.42 24.73
N ALA A 451 4.30 -8.18 24.95
CA ALA A 451 5.27 -9.18 25.38
C ALA A 451 5.01 -9.84 26.75
N GLU A 452 4.36 -9.13 27.68
CA GLU A 452 4.14 -9.61 29.06
C GLU A 452 2.87 -10.47 29.15
N ALA A 453 1.84 -10.13 28.37
CA ALA A 453 0.60 -10.88 28.26
C ALA A 453 0.03 -10.78 26.83
N PRO A 454 0.47 -11.65 25.89
CA PRO A 454 0.06 -11.61 24.48
C PRO A 454 -1.45 -11.64 24.28
N CYS A 455 -2.15 -12.48 25.03
CA CYS A 455 -3.61 -12.57 25.03
C CYS A 455 -4.21 -11.98 26.32
N TYR A 456 -3.77 -10.78 26.71
CA TYR A 456 -4.49 -10.01 27.75
C TYR A 456 -5.84 -9.51 27.22
N ASP A 457 -5.82 -8.92 26.02
CA ASP A 457 -6.90 -8.09 25.51
C ASP A 457 -7.43 -8.62 24.18
N TYR A 458 -8.61 -9.26 24.23
CA TYR A 458 -9.24 -9.93 23.10
C TYR A 458 -10.74 -10.14 23.34
N SER A 459 -11.51 -10.25 22.26
CA SER A 459 -12.98 -10.44 22.32
C SER A 459 -13.38 -11.84 22.79
N ALA A 460 -14.36 -11.91 23.69
CA ALA A 460 -14.77 -13.15 24.36
C ALA A 460 -15.29 -14.22 23.37
N ASN A 461 -15.97 -13.79 22.31
CA ASN A 461 -16.61 -14.66 21.32
C ASN A 461 -15.63 -15.08 20.21
N LYS A 462 -15.04 -14.10 19.50
CA LYS A 462 -14.20 -14.34 18.32
C LYS A 462 -12.75 -14.71 18.66
N LYS A 463 -12.26 -14.36 19.86
CA LYS A 463 -10.86 -14.49 20.32
C LYS A 463 -9.84 -13.72 19.47
N VAL A 464 -10.30 -12.66 18.83
CA VAL A 464 -9.46 -11.71 18.11
C VAL A 464 -8.94 -10.69 19.11
N MET A 465 -7.63 -10.41 19.07
CA MET A 465 -7.01 -9.38 19.91
C MET A 465 -7.56 -8.00 19.56
N ASN A 466 -7.82 -7.17 20.58
CA ASN A 466 -8.14 -5.76 20.35
C ASN A 466 -6.88 -5.01 19.85
N GLY A 467 -7.09 -4.08 18.92
CA GLY A 467 -6.06 -3.19 18.41
C GLY A 467 -5.83 -1.99 19.31
N GLU A 468 -4.58 -1.57 19.43
CA GLU A 468 -4.16 -0.36 20.15
C GLU A 468 -3.24 0.46 19.23
N LEU A 469 -3.40 1.79 19.19
CA LEU A 469 -2.59 2.66 18.32
C LEU A 469 -1.25 3.00 18.95
N TYR A 470 -0.17 2.70 18.24
CA TYR A 470 1.19 3.01 18.65
C TYR A 470 1.89 3.96 17.69
N LEU A 471 2.64 4.89 18.27
CA LEU A 471 3.48 5.85 17.56
C LEU A 471 4.94 5.69 17.98
N THR A 472 5.86 5.66 17.03
CA THR A 472 7.29 5.85 17.27
C THR A 472 7.86 6.91 16.33
N VAL A 473 8.98 7.50 16.75
CA VAL A 473 9.59 8.70 16.17
C VAL A 473 11.06 8.45 15.89
N SER A 474 11.57 8.98 14.78
CA SER A 474 13.01 9.10 14.52
C SER A 474 13.38 10.55 14.29
N GLY A 475 14.45 11.01 14.94
CA GLY A 475 15.10 12.31 14.71
C GLY A 475 16.41 12.20 13.91
N ASP A 476 16.67 11.05 13.28
CA ASP A 476 17.91 10.75 12.56
C ASP A 476 17.65 9.94 11.28
N HIS A 477 16.65 10.36 10.50
CA HIS A 477 16.29 9.80 9.18
C HIS A 477 15.92 8.31 9.20
N GLY A 478 15.49 7.80 10.35
CA GLY A 478 15.07 6.40 10.56
C GLY A 478 16.21 5.46 10.96
N LEU A 479 17.41 5.98 11.27
CA LEU A 479 18.52 5.18 11.81
C LEU A 479 18.19 4.56 13.15
N ASN A 480 17.58 5.33 14.05
CA ASN A 480 17.13 4.93 15.37
C ASN A 480 15.67 5.37 15.57
N TRP A 481 14.93 4.57 16.34
CA TRP A 481 13.51 4.78 16.63
C TRP A 481 13.30 4.82 18.14
N ASP A 482 12.53 5.81 18.61
CA ASP A 482 12.15 5.95 20.01
C ASP A 482 11.28 4.77 20.49
N ARG A 483 11.22 4.53 21.80
CA ARG A 483 10.30 3.53 22.36
C ARG A 483 8.86 3.87 21.92
N PRO A 484 8.09 2.92 21.35
CA PRO A 484 6.70 3.16 21.00
C PRO A 484 5.85 3.64 22.17
N GLN A 485 5.01 4.64 21.89
CA GLN A 485 4.00 5.17 22.80
C GLN A 485 2.63 4.65 22.37
N ASN A 486 1.83 4.11 23.30
CA ASN A 486 0.42 3.87 23.03
C ASN A 486 -0.32 5.23 23.09
N LEU A 487 -1.13 5.52 22.07
CA LEU A 487 -1.93 6.75 21.95
C LEU A 487 -3.35 6.59 22.51
N THR A 488 -3.92 5.39 22.41
CA THR A 488 -5.31 5.08 22.74
C THR A 488 -5.45 4.58 24.18
N ASN A 489 -4.68 3.54 24.54
CA ASN A 489 -4.68 2.90 25.86
C ASN A 489 -6.12 2.59 26.33
N SER A 490 -6.86 1.88 25.47
CA SER A 490 -8.30 1.63 25.53
C SER A 490 -8.70 0.16 25.87
N PRO A 491 -7.90 -0.65 26.61
CA PRO A 491 -8.05 -2.11 26.58
C PRO A 491 -9.38 -2.63 27.14
N THR A 492 -9.99 -3.56 26.42
CA THR A 492 -11.32 -4.13 26.70
C THR A 492 -11.31 -5.67 26.77
N PRO A 493 -10.59 -6.25 27.75
CA PRO A 493 -10.35 -7.69 27.80
C PRO A 493 -11.64 -8.47 28.04
N LEU A 494 -11.90 -9.45 27.17
CA LEU A 494 -13.12 -10.26 27.13
C LEU A 494 -14.39 -9.45 26.84
N CYS A 495 -14.30 -8.39 26.04
CA CYS A 495 -15.44 -7.68 25.48
C CYS A 495 -16.40 -8.61 24.71
N ALA A 496 -17.68 -8.27 24.72
CA ALA A 496 -18.67 -8.83 23.79
C ALA A 496 -18.65 -8.04 22.47
N ASP A 497 -19.17 -8.63 21.39
CA ASP A 497 -19.34 -7.92 20.12
C ASP A 497 -20.32 -6.74 20.33
N GLY A 498 -19.87 -5.52 20.02
CA GLY A 498 -20.54 -4.25 20.33
C GLY A 498 -19.95 -3.48 21.53
N ASP A 499 -19.21 -4.16 22.42
CA ASP A 499 -18.62 -3.61 23.66
C ASP A 499 -17.07 -3.55 23.62
N CYS A 500 -16.43 -3.82 22.48
CA CYS A 500 -14.97 -3.73 22.34
C CYS A 500 -14.51 -2.30 22.03
N GLU A 501 -13.24 -2.02 22.30
CA GLU A 501 -12.52 -0.83 21.83
C GLU A 501 -11.27 -1.34 21.08
N SER A 502 -11.42 -1.74 19.81
CA SER A 502 -10.32 -2.24 18.98
C SER A 502 -9.90 -1.15 17.98
N ASP A 503 -8.86 -0.39 18.31
CA ASP A 503 -8.43 0.77 17.54
C ASP A 503 -7.51 0.35 16.39
N TYR A 504 -8.10 0.17 15.21
CA TYR A 504 -7.46 -0.43 14.04
C TYR A 504 -7.60 0.45 12.78
N TRP A 505 -7.05 -0.02 11.66
CA TRP A 505 -7.14 0.62 10.35
C TRP A 505 -6.70 2.09 10.32
N ALA A 506 -5.60 2.38 11.02
CA ALA A 506 -5.12 3.75 11.17
C ALA A 506 -4.46 4.31 9.89
N SER A 507 -4.61 5.62 9.70
CA SER A 507 -4.00 6.38 8.61
C SER A 507 -3.65 7.80 9.10
N MET A 508 -2.58 8.38 8.56
CA MET A 508 -2.00 9.63 9.01
C MET A 508 -1.67 10.53 7.80
N ALA A 509 -1.89 11.83 7.95
CA ALA A 509 -1.50 12.82 6.94
C ALA A 509 0.03 12.81 6.77
N ARG A 510 0.53 12.82 5.52
CA ARG A 510 1.98 12.59 5.23
C ARG A 510 2.91 13.66 5.83
N TYR A 511 2.40 14.86 6.11
CA TYR A 511 3.17 15.98 6.64
C TYR A 511 2.39 16.66 7.76
N GLY A 512 2.99 16.84 8.92
CA GLY A 512 2.32 17.49 10.06
C GLY A 512 2.29 19.02 9.95
N ARG A 513 1.12 19.61 10.20
CA ARG A 513 0.90 21.07 10.21
C ARG A 513 1.33 21.73 11.53
N THR A 514 1.14 23.05 11.56
CA THR A 514 1.26 23.87 12.78
C THR A 514 -0.13 24.38 13.13
N GLU A 515 -0.58 24.22 14.37
CA GLU A 515 -1.89 24.71 14.80
C GLU A 515 -1.95 26.24 14.76
N THR A 516 -2.97 26.79 14.12
CA THR A 516 -3.09 28.23 13.78
C THR A 516 -4.21 28.93 14.54
N ASN A 517 -5.31 28.24 14.84
CA ASN A 517 -6.54 28.87 15.37
C ASN A 517 -6.93 28.35 16.76
N GLY A 518 -6.35 27.23 17.19
CA GLY A 518 -6.54 26.63 18.51
C GLY A 518 -7.69 25.63 18.56
N CYS A 519 -7.97 24.97 17.44
CA CYS A 519 -9.04 23.98 17.37
C CYS A 519 -8.86 22.87 18.41
N GLU A 520 -9.97 22.41 18.98
CA GLU A 520 -10.02 21.34 19.97
C GLU A 520 -9.16 21.58 21.23
N GLY A 521 -8.88 22.85 21.52
CA GLY A 521 -8.06 23.27 22.66
C GLY A 521 -6.55 23.05 22.47
N ILE A 522 -6.10 22.67 21.27
CA ILE A 522 -4.69 22.57 20.92
C ILE A 522 -4.06 23.97 21.00
N ALA A 523 -2.84 24.09 21.51
CA ALA A 523 -2.18 25.39 21.63
C ALA A 523 -1.71 25.89 20.24
N VAL A 524 -2.03 27.15 19.91
CA VAL A 524 -1.55 27.80 18.68
C VAL A 524 -0.01 27.80 18.67
N GLY A 525 0.57 27.40 17.53
CA GLY A 525 2.00 27.19 17.34
C GLY A 525 2.48 25.76 17.59
N THR A 526 1.64 24.84 18.10
CA THR A 526 1.99 23.44 18.29
C THR A 526 2.13 22.71 16.94
N LYS A 527 3.14 21.84 16.83
CA LYS A 527 3.32 20.90 15.72
C LYS A 527 2.47 19.66 15.95
N ILE A 528 1.69 19.27 14.94
CA ILE A 528 0.69 18.21 15.05
C ILE A 528 0.62 17.37 13.77
N LEU A 529 0.22 16.11 13.95
CA LEU A 529 -0.07 15.15 12.89
C LEU A 529 -1.54 14.75 13.03
N ASP A 530 -2.30 14.88 11.95
CA ASP A 530 -3.70 14.48 11.93
C ASP A 530 -3.83 12.99 11.59
N ILE A 531 -4.65 12.28 12.36
CA ILE A 531 -4.79 10.83 12.34
C ILE A 531 -6.27 10.47 12.23
N LEU A 532 -6.59 9.51 11.36
CA LEU A 532 -7.86 8.79 11.32
C LEU A 532 -7.62 7.33 11.68
N TYR A 533 -8.59 6.71 12.34
CA TYR A 533 -8.61 5.28 12.64
C TYR A 533 -10.07 4.82 12.80
N ILE A 534 -10.27 3.51 12.84
CA ILE A 534 -11.57 2.89 13.12
C ILE A 534 -11.50 2.23 14.49
N ASN A 535 -12.34 2.71 15.40
CA ASN A 535 -12.63 2.07 16.68
C ASN A 535 -13.65 0.94 16.43
N ASP A 536 -13.15 -0.28 16.19
CA ASP A 536 -13.95 -1.47 15.93
C ASP A 536 -14.57 -2.00 17.25
N LYS A 537 -15.89 -1.85 17.36
CA LYS A 537 -16.69 -2.32 18.50
C LYS A 537 -16.89 -3.85 18.52
N SER A 538 -16.57 -4.52 17.43
CA SER A 538 -16.84 -5.95 17.18
C SER A 538 -15.54 -6.76 16.99
N ALA A 539 -14.37 -6.21 17.30
CA ALA A 539 -13.03 -6.83 17.33
C ALA A 539 -12.84 -8.01 16.36
N GLY A 540 -12.55 -7.68 15.10
CA GLY A 540 -12.47 -8.64 14.01
C GLY A 540 -13.82 -8.84 13.34
N GLY A 541 -14.50 -7.73 13.03
CA GLY A 541 -15.66 -7.70 12.17
C GLY A 541 -15.32 -7.94 10.69
N CYS A 542 -16.37 -8.18 9.92
CA CYS A 542 -16.70 -7.29 8.81
C CYS A 542 -17.80 -6.27 9.20
N ILE A 543 -18.54 -6.58 10.28
CA ILE A 543 -19.72 -5.95 10.91
C ILE A 543 -19.71 -6.38 12.40
#